data_AF-W2PBD1-F1
#
_entry.id   AF-W2PBD1-F1
#
_cell.length_a   1.000
_cell.length_b   1.000
_cell.length_c   1.000
_cell.angle_alpha   90.00
_cell.angle_beta   90.00
_cell.angle_gamma   90.00
#
_symmetry.space_group_name_H-M   'P 1'
#
loop_
_entity.id
_entity.type
_entity.pdbx_description
1 polymer ?
#
loop_
_entity_poly.entity_id
_entity_poly.type
_entity_poly.pdbx_seq_one_letter_code
_entity_poly.pdbx_strand_id
1 'polypeptide(L)'
;DLRRQSRLQIISMVLATDLSGHLTHVNRLKSKLYAVHPTSESSDPSSGPGLLLPDELVLQTLIMMADVGHAMKSFPLHLAWSELVAEEFYRQGDTERQFGLAISPLCDHDTGVERFEKNQIGFLEFVVLPLYNAARDVLPLTGFDEVITNVRQNAATWEKRAQAKNDMMSNAPALLAIPATVAEAVETGDESEAYTEIVVDVENDSKRKQVESSASDKEP
;
A
#
# COMPACT_ATOMS: atom_id res chain seq x y z
N ASP A 1 9.27 36.72 -20.93
CA ASP A 1 10.14 35.97 -20.02
C ASP A 1 9.42 35.08 -19.01
N LEU A 2 8.45 35.58 -18.23
CA LEU A 2 7.73 34.78 -17.22
C LEU A 2 7.12 33.46 -17.76
N ARG A 3 6.39 33.50 -18.88
CA ARG A 3 5.80 32.27 -19.49
C ARG A 3 6.84 31.20 -19.81
N ARG A 4 8.03 31.61 -20.28
CA ARG A 4 9.13 30.70 -20.58
C ARG A 4 9.69 30.09 -19.30
N GLN A 5 9.89 30.90 -18.27
CA GLN A 5 10.37 30.43 -16.96
C GLN A 5 9.38 29.46 -16.31
N SER A 6 8.08 29.80 -16.28
CA SER A 6 7.04 28.91 -15.75
C SER A 6 6.99 27.59 -16.52
N ARG A 7 7.07 27.62 -17.86
CA ARG A 7 7.13 26.40 -18.68
C ARG A 7 8.31 25.53 -18.29
N LEU A 8 9.51 26.09 -18.13
CA LEU A 8 10.70 25.32 -17.76
C LEU A 8 10.56 24.71 -16.36
N GLN A 9 10.02 25.45 -15.40
CA GLN A 9 9.76 24.93 -14.05
C GLN A 9 8.72 23.80 -14.06
N ILE A 10 7.63 23.95 -14.81
CA ILE A 10 6.60 22.90 -14.92
C ILE A 10 7.18 21.64 -15.56
N ILE A 11 7.93 21.77 -16.65
CA ILE A 11 8.60 20.62 -17.29
C ILE A 11 9.52 19.92 -16.28
N SER A 12 10.32 20.69 -15.55
CA SER A 12 11.22 20.15 -14.53
C SER A 12 10.48 19.39 -13.43
N MET A 13 9.36 19.93 -12.93
CA MET A 13 8.52 19.27 -11.93
C MET A 13 7.88 17.98 -12.46
N VAL A 14 7.35 17.98 -13.69
CA VAL A 14 6.76 16.78 -14.31
C VAL A 14 7.81 15.70 -14.53
N LEU A 15 9.02 16.06 -14.98
CA LEU A 15 10.09 15.08 -15.16
C LEU A 15 10.57 14.48 -13.82
N ALA A 16 10.42 15.21 -12.71
CA ALA A 16 10.81 14.71 -11.40
C ALA A 16 9.85 13.65 -10.83
N THR A 17 8.62 13.50 -11.36
CA THR A 17 7.69 12.45 -10.92
C THR A 17 8.03 11.07 -11.50
N ASP A 18 9.02 10.97 -12.39
CA ASP A 18 9.52 9.68 -12.85
C ASP A 18 10.23 8.95 -11.71
N LEU A 19 9.66 7.82 -11.28
CA LEU A 19 10.20 6.98 -10.22
C LEU A 19 11.58 6.38 -10.56
N SER A 20 11.96 6.30 -11.84
CA SER A 20 13.30 5.84 -12.25
C SER A 20 14.42 6.75 -11.70
N GLY A 21 14.13 8.05 -11.55
CA GLY A 21 15.04 9.04 -10.99
C GLY A 21 14.93 9.22 -9.47
N HIS A 22 13.99 8.53 -8.81
CA HIS A 22 13.62 8.78 -7.42
C HIS A 22 14.80 8.73 -6.46
N LEU A 23 15.59 7.65 -6.49
CA LEU A 23 16.72 7.47 -5.58
C LEU A 23 17.80 8.55 -5.79
N THR A 24 18.06 8.90 -7.05
CA THR A 24 18.98 10.00 -7.40
C THR A 24 18.48 11.32 -6.82
N HIS A 25 17.18 11.60 -6.91
CA HIS A 25 16.57 12.80 -6.32
C HIS A 25 16.70 12.84 -4.80
N VAL A 26 16.36 11.75 -4.10
CA VAL A 26 16.49 11.63 -2.65
C VAL A 26 17.94 11.86 -2.21
N ASN A 27 18.92 11.31 -2.93
CA ASN A 27 20.34 11.52 -2.64
C ASN A 27 20.76 12.97 -2.85
N ARG A 28 20.30 13.63 -3.92
CA ARG A 28 20.54 15.07 -4.13
C ARG A 28 19.99 15.91 -2.99
N LEU A 29 18.81 15.55 -2.48
CA LEU A 29 18.18 16.23 -1.35
C LEU A 29 19.01 16.09 -0.07
N LYS A 30 19.46 14.86 0.24
CA LYS A 30 20.37 14.60 1.37
C LYS A 30 21.70 15.34 1.24
N SER A 31 22.32 15.38 0.05
CA SER A 31 23.56 16.13 -0.18
C SER A 31 23.39 17.63 0.06
N LYS A 32 22.22 18.19 -0.26
CA LYS A 32 21.93 19.60 -0.04
C LYS A 32 21.89 19.98 1.44
N LEU A 33 21.42 19.07 2.31
CA LEU A 33 21.46 19.25 3.76
C LEU A 33 22.89 19.48 4.27
N TYR A 34 23.84 18.64 3.84
CA TYR A 34 25.25 18.76 4.23
C TYR A 34 25.90 20.06 3.75
N ALA A 35 25.45 20.62 2.63
CA ALA A 35 25.95 21.89 2.12
C ALA A 35 25.38 23.10 2.88
N VAL A 36 24.14 23.01 3.39
CA VAL A 36 23.48 24.08 4.17
C VAL A 36 23.92 24.06 5.64
N HIS A 37 24.20 22.87 6.18
CA HIS A 37 24.76 22.68 7.52
C HIS A 37 26.15 22.05 7.43
N PRO A 38 27.20 22.81 7.07
CA PRO A 38 28.56 22.32 7.20
C PRO A 38 28.78 21.94 8.67
N THR A 39 29.41 20.80 8.89
CA THR A 39 29.82 20.29 10.19
C THR A 39 30.78 21.27 10.86
N SER A 40 30.22 22.32 11.45
CA SER A 40 30.93 23.31 12.25
C SER A 40 30.11 23.49 13.52
N GLU A 41 30.74 23.18 14.66
CA GLU A 41 30.22 23.24 16.03
C GLU A 41 29.84 24.65 16.51
N SER A 42 29.49 25.55 15.58
CA SER A 42 29.26 26.97 15.82
C SER A 42 28.13 27.51 14.94
N SER A 43 26.98 26.83 14.89
CA SER A 43 25.77 27.38 14.26
C SER A 43 24.73 27.73 15.31
N ASP A 44 24.42 29.03 15.37
CA ASP A 44 23.34 29.63 16.14
C ASP A 44 22.00 28.94 15.79
N PRO A 45 21.27 28.37 16.77
CA PRO A 45 20.02 27.63 16.53
C PRO A 45 18.87 28.50 15.99
N SER A 46 19.08 29.82 15.88
CA SER A 46 18.11 30.76 15.29
C SER A 46 18.19 30.85 13.76
N SER A 47 19.22 30.29 13.13
CA SER A 47 19.34 30.21 11.67
C SER A 47 18.67 28.93 11.18
N GLY A 48 17.34 28.96 11.02
CA GLY A 48 16.60 27.87 10.38
C GLY A 48 17.17 27.54 9.00
N PRO A 49 16.94 26.32 8.46
CA PRO A 49 17.50 25.89 7.18
C PRO A 49 17.13 26.91 6.09
N GLY A 50 18.13 27.72 5.71
CA GLY A 50 17.99 28.85 4.81
C GLY A 50 17.87 28.38 3.37
N LEU A 51 16.75 27.75 3.04
CA LEU A 51 16.42 27.38 1.67
C LEU A 51 15.43 28.39 1.11
N LEU A 52 15.96 29.31 0.30
CA LEU A 52 15.13 30.24 -0.47
C LEU A 52 14.34 29.44 -1.51
N LEU A 53 13.02 29.40 -1.33
CA LEU A 53 12.11 29.22 -2.46
C LEU A 53 12.36 30.39 -3.45
N PRO A 54 12.42 30.15 -4.76
CA PRO A 54 12.06 28.92 -5.47
C PRO A 54 13.29 28.16 -5.97
N ASP A 55 13.87 27.33 -5.12
CA ASP A 55 14.85 26.34 -5.56
C ASP A 55 14.16 25.21 -6.33
N GLU A 56 14.67 24.89 -7.52
CA GLU A 56 14.12 23.84 -8.39
C GLU A 56 13.99 22.49 -7.67
N LEU A 57 14.98 22.11 -6.86
CA LEU A 57 14.98 20.85 -6.12
C LEU A 57 13.85 20.80 -5.08
N VAL A 58 13.49 21.95 -4.51
CA VAL A 58 12.38 22.05 -3.55
C VAL A 58 11.06 21.84 -4.26
N LEU A 59 10.82 22.51 -5.39
CA LEU A 59 9.59 22.37 -6.17
C LEU A 59 9.41 20.93 -6.68
N GLN A 60 10.49 20.31 -7.16
CA GLN A 60 10.52 18.90 -7.53
C GLN A 60 10.17 17.99 -6.35
N THR A 61 10.79 18.22 -5.18
CA THR A 61 10.47 17.44 -3.97
C THR A 61 9.01 17.56 -3.57
N LEU A 62 8.45 18.78 -3.61
CA LEU A 62 7.04 19.02 -3.26
C LEU A 62 6.08 18.28 -4.19
N ILE A 63 6.32 18.29 -5.50
CA ILE A 63 5.45 17.56 -6.45
C ILE A 63 5.60 16.06 -6.29
N MET A 64 6.81 15.54 -6.05
CA MET A 64 7.03 14.11 -5.80
C MET A 64 6.33 13.64 -4.52
N MET A 65 6.38 14.43 -3.45
CA MET A 65 5.64 14.13 -2.23
C MET A 65 4.12 14.15 -2.45
N ALA A 66 3.62 15.09 -3.27
CA ALA A 66 2.21 15.13 -3.61
C ALA A 66 1.77 13.90 -4.40
N ASP A 67 2.60 13.44 -5.34
CA ASP A 67 2.36 12.29 -6.21
C ASP A 67 2.16 10.98 -5.43
N VAL A 68 3.02 10.72 -4.44
CA VAL A 68 2.87 9.56 -3.52
C VAL A 68 2.08 9.88 -2.25
N GLY A 69 1.39 11.03 -2.23
CA GLY A 69 0.77 11.59 -1.02
C GLY A 69 -0.37 10.76 -0.44
N HIS A 70 -0.92 9.79 -1.18
CA HIS A 70 -1.92 8.84 -0.67
C HIS A 70 -1.36 7.96 0.47
N ALA A 71 -0.05 7.68 0.46
CA ALA A 71 0.65 6.96 1.52
C ALA A 71 0.57 7.66 2.90
N MET A 72 0.27 8.95 2.87
CA MET A 72 0.20 9.81 4.06
C MET A 72 -1.18 9.92 4.66
N LYS A 73 -2.17 9.34 4.00
CA LYS A 73 -3.55 9.40 4.47
C LYS A 73 -3.80 8.34 5.53
N SER A 74 -4.93 8.46 6.22
CA SER A 74 -5.41 7.40 7.10
C SER A 74 -5.51 6.08 6.33
N PHE A 75 -5.31 4.97 7.03
CA PHE A 75 -5.27 3.65 6.41
C PHE A 75 -6.45 3.36 5.46
N PRO A 76 -7.73 3.70 5.77
CA PRO A 76 -8.83 3.45 4.84
C PRO A 76 -8.69 4.17 3.49
N LEU A 77 -8.19 5.41 3.50
CA LEU A 77 -8.00 6.17 2.27
C LEU A 77 -6.74 5.68 1.53
N HIS A 78 -5.67 5.39 2.25
CA HIS A 78 -4.47 4.79 1.67
C HIS A 78 -4.78 3.45 0.99
N LEU A 79 -5.54 2.57 1.65
CA LEU A 79 -6.01 1.29 1.14
C LEU A 79 -6.77 1.45 -0.18
N ALA A 80 -7.77 2.34 -0.22
CA ALA A 80 -8.57 2.56 -1.44
C ALA A 80 -7.71 2.98 -2.63
N TRP A 81 -6.75 3.89 -2.42
CA TRP A 81 -5.81 4.29 -3.48
C TRP A 81 -4.86 3.17 -3.88
N SER A 82 -4.35 2.40 -2.92
CA SER A 82 -3.48 1.25 -3.19
C SER A 82 -4.18 0.16 -4.00
N GLU A 83 -5.47 -0.10 -3.73
CA GLU A 83 -6.29 -1.04 -4.51
C GLU A 83 -6.50 -0.54 -5.95
N LEU A 84 -6.79 0.74 -6.14
CA LEU A 84 -6.93 1.33 -7.49
C LEU A 84 -5.64 1.24 -8.30
N VAL A 85 -4.48 1.53 -7.70
CA VAL A 85 -3.18 1.44 -8.37
C VAL A 85 -2.87 -0.02 -8.73
N ALA A 86 -3.15 -0.97 -7.82
CA ALA A 86 -2.95 -2.39 -8.11
C ALA A 86 -3.88 -2.88 -9.23
N GLU A 87 -5.15 -2.46 -9.23
CA GLU A 87 -6.09 -2.78 -10.31
C GLU A 87 -5.57 -2.28 -11.67
N GLU A 88 -5.01 -1.08 -11.73
CA GLU A 88 -4.40 -0.54 -12.96
C GLU A 88 -3.22 -1.42 -13.42
N PHE A 89 -2.31 -1.80 -12.52
CA PHE A 89 -1.19 -2.69 -12.85
C PHE A 89 -1.65 -4.06 -13.34
N TYR A 90 -2.66 -4.64 -12.70
CA TYR A 90 -3.18 -5.95 -13.11
C TYR A 90 -3.81 -5.90 -14.50
N ARG A 91 -4.59 -4.85 -14.81
CA ARG A 91 -5.14 -4.64 -16.15
C ARG A 91 -4.06 -4.50 -17.21
N GLN A 92 -2.94 -3.85 -16.88
CA GLN A 92 -1.78 -3.80 -17.78
C GLN A 92 -1.21 -5.20 -18.02
N GLY A 93 -0.99 -6.01 -16.97
CA GLY A 93 -0.45 -7.36 -17.12
C GLY A 93 -1.37 -8.31 -17.88
N ASP A 94 -2.68 -8.19 -17.69
CA ASP A 94 -3.67 -8.93 -18.48
C ASP A 94 -3.58 -8.57 -19.96
N THR A 95 -3.41 -7.27 -20.26
CA THR A 95 -3.23 -6.78 -21.63
C THR A 95 -1.93 -7.33 -22.22
N GLU A 96 -0.82 -7.26 -21.48
CA GLU A 96 0.47 -7.81 -21.89
C GLU A 96 0.37 -9.31 -22.19
N ARG A 97 -0.31 -10.07 -21.32
CA ARG A 97 -0.57 -11.51 -21.50
C ARG A 97 -1.40 -11.78 -22.76
N GLN A 98 -2.45 -11.01 -23.02
CA GLN A 98 -3.28 -11.13 -24.23
C GLN A 98 -2.47 -10.92 -25.52
N PHE A 99 -1.51 -10.00 -25.50
CA PHE A 99 -0.62 -9.75 -26.64
C PHE A 99 0.62 -10.66 -26.69
N GLY A 100 0.76 -11.61 -25.76
CA GLY A 100 1.92 -12.51 -25.68
C GLY A 100 3.23 -11.79 -25.33
N LEU A 101 3.14 -10.64 -24.64
CA LEU A 101 4.28 -9.89 -24.13
C LEU A 101 4.74 -10.45 -22.79
N ALA A 102 5.99 -10.18 -22.43
CA ALA A 102 6.46 -10.41 -21.07
C ALA A 102 5.69 -9.49 -20.11
N ILE A 103 5.11 -10.06 -19.06
CA ILE A 103 4.34 -9.31 -18.08
C ILE A 103 5.30 -8.45 -17.25
N SER A 104 4.97 -7.17 -17.14
CA SER A 104 5.75 -6.19 -16.40
C SER A 104 5.77 -6.52 -14.90
N PRO A 105 6.85 -6.16 -14.19
CA PRO A 105 6.91 -6.32 -12.74
C PRO A 105 5.68 -5.71 -12.06
N LEU A 106 5.18 -6.37 -11.01
CA LEU A 106 3.96 -6.00 -10.25
C LEU A 106 2.64 -6.09 -11.02
N CYS A 107 2.67 -6.31 -12.33
CA CYS A 107 1.47 -6.30 -13.19
C CYS A 107 0.82 -7.68 -13.33
N ASP A 108 1.48 -8.76 -12.91
CA ASP A 108 0.88 -10.09 -12.94
C ASP A 108 -0.21 -10.21 -11.88
N HIS A 109 -1.46 -10.31 -12.32
CA HIS A 109 -2.64 -10.39 -11.46
C HIS A 109 -2.56 -11.57 -10.47
N ASP A 110 -2.19 -12.76 -10.96
CA ASP A 110 -2.23 -13.99 -10.17
C ASP A 110 -1.26 -13.94 -8.99
N THR A 111 0.00 -13.55 -9.25
CA THR A 111 1.01 -13.40 -8.20
C THR A 111 0.85 -12.08 -7.44
N GLY A 112 0.24 -11.08 -8.05
CA GLY A 112 -0.01 -9.76 -7.50
C GLY A 112 -0.98 -9.80 -6.33
N VAL A 113 -2.09 -10.53 -6.46
CA VAL A 113 -3.09 -10.67 -5.38
C VAL A 113 -2.47 -11.33 -4.14
N GLU A 114 -1.59 -12.31 -4.31
CA GLU A 114 -0.89 -12.95 -3.19
C GLU A 114 0.09 -12.00 -2.49
N ARG A 115 0.81 -11.18 -3.27
CA ARG A 115 1.89 -10.30 -2.79
C ARG A 115 1.46 -8.89 -2.47
N PHE A 116 0.18 -8.56 -2.64
CA PHE A 116 -0.33 -7.20 -2.53
C PHE A 116 0.13 -6.49 -1.25
N GLU A 117 -0.04 -7.11 -0.07
CA GLU A 117 0.37 -6.52 1.20
C GLU A 117 1.89 -6.27 1.27
N LYS A 118 2.69 -7.24 0.80
CA LYS A 118 4.16 -7.13 0.78
C LYS A 118 4.64 -6.03 -0.18
N ASN A 119 3.97 -5.89 -1.32
CA ASN A 119 4.26 -4.83 -2.29
C ASN A 119 3.98 -3.45 -1.69
N GLN A 120 2.88 -3.30 -0.94
CA GLN A 120 2.57 -2.04 -0.25
C GLN A 120 3.62 -1.71 0.83
N ILE A 121 4.05 -2.69 1.63
CA ILE A 121 5.13 -2.50 2.62
C ILE A 121 6.40 -2.02 1.93
N GLY A 122 6.83 -2.71 0.86
CA GLY A 122 8.00 -2.33 0.09
C GLY A 122 7.91 -0.93 -0.50
N PHE A 123 6.75 -0.54 -1.04
CA PHE A 123 6.52 0.82 -1.53
C PHE A 123 6.69 1.87 -0.41
N LEU A 124 6.09 1.64 0.76
CA LEU A 124 6.21 2.56 1.88
C LEU A 124 7.66 2.67 2.41
N GLU A 125 8.37 1.55 2.51
CA GLU A 125 9.72 1.49 3.07
C GLU A 125 10.81 2.01 2.13
N PHE A 126 10.70 1.70 0.83
CA PHE A 126 11.76 1.96 -0.13
C PHE A 126 11.51 3.19 -1.02
N VAL A 127 10.28 3.69 -1.10
CA VAL A 127 9.93 4.88 -1.90
C VAL A 127 9.47 6.03 -1.02
N VAL A 128 8.44 5.80 -0.20
CA VAL A 128 7.80 6.90 0.54
C VAL A 128 8.67 7.38 1.70
N LEU A 129 9.05 6.50 2.62
CA LEU A 129 9.82 6.88 3.80
C LEU A 129 11.15 7.57 3.46
N PRO A 130 11.97 7.11 2.49
CA PRO A 130 13.22 7.78 2.14
C PRO A 130 13.02 9.21 1.64
N LEU A 131 11.98 9.44 0.82
CA LEU A 131 11.63 10.77 0.33
C LEU A 131 11.20 11.71 1.46
N TYR A 132 10.27 11.27 2.31
CA TYR A 132 9.74 12.10 3.38
C TYR A 132 10.77 12.41 4.47
N ASN A 133 11.64 11.46 4.82
CA ASN A 133 12.73 11.73 5.76
C ASN A 133 13.73 12.74 5.20
N ALA A 134 14.14 12.59 3.93
CA ALA A 134 15.04 13.54 3.29
C ALA A 134 14.40 14.94 3.14
N ALA A 135 13.09 14.99 2.87
CA ALA A 135 12.34 16.24 2.78
C ALA A 135 12.18 16.93 4.13
N ARG A 136 11.93 16.20 5.21
CA ARG A 136 11.85 16.75 6.58
C ARG A 136 13.10 17.55 6.94
N ASP A 137 14.26 17.00 6.60
CA ASP A 137 15.52 17.61 7.02
C ASP A 137 15.86 18.87 6.20
N VAL A 138 15.29 19.02 4.99
CA VAL A 138 15.64 20.10 4.04
C VAL A 138 14.55 21.17 3.91
N LEU A 139 13.28 20.80 4.03
CA LEU A 139 12.16 21.71 3.81
C LEU A 139 11.76 22.40 5.13
N PRO A 140 11.58 23.73 5.14
CA PRO A 140 11.14 24.47 6.32
C PRO A 140 9.62 24.36 6.52
N LEU A 141 9.09 23.14 6.49
CA LEU A 141 7.67 22.84 6.75
C LEU A 141 7.53 22.09 8.07
N THR A 142 6.43 22.33 8.76
CA THR A 142 6.08 21.63 10.00
C THR A 142 5.20 20.41 9.71
N GLY A 143 5.04 19.51 10.68
CA GLY A 143 4.13 18.36 10.59
C GLY A 143 4.71 17.11 9.94
N PHE A 144 5.98 17.11 9.53
CA PHE A 144 6.63 15.91 8.96
C PHE A 144 6.61 14.71 9.89
N ASP A 145 6.85 14.89 11.19
CA ASP A 145 6.94 13.75 12.11
C ASP A 145 5.60 13.02 12.28
N GLU A 146 4.48 13.76 12.30
CA GLU A 146 3.13 13.18 12.33
C GLU A 146 2.85 12.38 11.05
N VAL A 147 3.16 12.98 9.91
CA VAL A 147 3.02 12.40 8.57
C VAL A 147 3.86 11.12 8.47
N ILE A 148 5.16 11.17 8.79
CA ILE A 148 6.06 10.00 8.77
C ILE A 148 5.59 8.91 9.73
N THR A 149 5.10 9.28 10.92
CA THR A 149 4.52 8.32 11.88
C THR A 149 3.32 7.60 11.29
N ASN A 150 2.44 8.32 10.57
CA ASN A 150 1.30 7.71 9.90
C ASN A 150 1.73 6.74 8.77
N VAL A 151 2.80 7.02 8.00
CA VAL A 151 3.35 6.02 7.04
C VAL A 151 3.71 4.73 7.76
N ARG A 152 4.44 4.86 8.88
CA ARG A 152 4.93 3.70 9.63
C ARG A 152 3.76 2.90 10.22
N GLN A 153 2.69 3.58 10.63
CA GLN A 153 1.46 2.92 11.07
C GLN A 153 0.75 2.20 9.92
N ASN A 154 0.70 2.80 8.73
CA ASN A 154 0.16 2.15 7.53
C ASN A 154 0.97 0.89 7.18
N ALA A 155 2.31 0.96 7.19
CA ALA A 155 3.19 -0.18 6.97
C ALA A 155 2.96 -1.30 8.01
N ALA A 156 2.88 -0.94 9.30
CA ALA A 156 2.58 -1.90 10.36
C ALA A 156 1.19 -2.54 10.20
N THR A 157 0.21 -1.81 9.66
CA THR A 157 -1.13 -2.34 9.39
C THR A 157 -1.09 -3.33 8.23
N TRP A 158 -0.34 -3.04 7.16
CA TRP A 158 -0.10 -3.99 6.08
C TRP A 158 0.61 -5.25 6.55
N GLU A 159 1.60 -5.13 7.42
CA GLU A 159 2.32 -6.28 8.00
C GLU A 159 1.37 -7.20 8.77
N LYS A 160 0.49 -6.63 9.60
CA LYS A 160 -0.57 -7.41 10.30
C LYS A 160 -1.50 -8.13 9.33
N ARG A 161 -1.89 -7.48 8.22
CA ARG A 161 -2.74 -8.09 7.18
C ARG A 161 -2.02 -9.23 6.46
N ALA A 162 -0.74 -9.06 6.13
CA ALA A 162 0.08 -10.08 5.51
C ALA A 162 0.23 -11.32 6.41
N GLN A 163 0.42 -11.11 7.72
CA GLN A 163 0.49 -12.19 8.71
C GLN A 163 -0.85 -12.92 8.83
N ALA A 164 -1.96 -12.20 9.01
CA ALA A 164 -3.29 -12.81 9.10
C ALA A 164 -3.65 -13.65 7.86
N LYS A 165 -3.25 -13.20 6.66
CA LYS A 165 -3.44 -13.94 5.41
C LYS A 165 -2.61 -15.23 5.39
N ASN A 166 -1.34 -15.19 5.81
CA ASN A 166 -0.50 -16.38 5.90
C ASN A 166 -1.05 -17.38 6.92
N ASP A 167 -1.53 -16.90 8.08
CA ASP A 167 -2.11 -17.75 9.11
C ASP A 167 -3.39 -18.43 8.62
N MET A 168 -4.23 -17.72 7.87
CA MET A 168 -5.44 -18.29 7.26
C MET A 168 -5.13 -19.32 6.18
N MET A 169 -4.09 -19.11 5.37
CA MET A 169 -3.62 -20.09 4.38
C MET A 169 -2.97 -21.32 5.04
N SER A 170 -2.27 -21.14 6.16
CA SER A 170 -1.65 -22.24 6.91
C SER A 170 -2.66 -23.05 7.73
N ASN A 171 -3.75 -22.43 8.17
CA ASN A 171 -4.80 -23.06 8.99
C ASN A 171 -6.07 -23.38 8.19
N ALA A 172 -6.06 -23.25 6.86
CA ALA A 172 -7.15 -23.73 6.02
C ALA A 172 -7.32 -25.24 6.28
N PRO A 173 -8.45 -25.69 6.84
CA PRO A 173 -8.64 -27.11 7.10
C PRO A 173 -8.51 -27.87 5.79
N ALA A 174 -8.00 -29.10 5.85
CA ALA A 174 -7.98 -30.08 4.77
C ALA A 174 -9.40 -30.52 4.35
N LEU A 175 -10.31 -29.55 4.16
CA LEU A 175 -11.75 -29.70 3.94
C LEU A 175 -12.09 -29.91 2.45
N LEU A 176 -11.07 -29.95 1.58
CA LEU A 176 -11.15 -30.50 0.23
C LEU A 176 -10.43 -31.84 0.08
N ALA A 177 -9.86 -32.40 1.15
CA ALA A 177 -9.44 -33.79 1.13
C ALA A 177 -10.70 -34.65 1.20
N ILE A 178 -11.22 -35.04 0.02
CA ILE A 178 -12.18 -36.13 -0.09
C ILE A 178 -11.56 -37.30 0.70
N PRO A 179 -12.22 -37.81 1.75
CA PRO A 179 -11.73 -39.00 2.44
C PRO A 179 -11.52 -40.09 1.40
N ALA A 180 -10.38 -40.79 1.46
CA ALA A 180 -10.05 -41.88 0.53
C ALA A 180 -11.13 -42.98 0.46
N THR A 181 -12.12 -42.96 1.36
CA THR A 181 -13.28 -43.84 1.40
C THR A 181 -14.37 -43.51 0.38
N VAL A 182 -14.39 -42.34 -0.27
CA VAL A 182 -15.36 -42.05 -1.35
C VAL A 182 -14.88 -42.60 -2.70
N ALA A 183 -13.57 -42.82 -2.87
CA ALA A 183 -13.03 -43.42 -4.08
C ALA A 183 -13.35 -44.92 -4.20
N GLU A 184 -13.58 -45.63 -3.08
CA GLU A 184 -13.96 -47.05 -3.08
C GLU A 184 -15.47 -47.29 -3.22
N ALA A 185 -16.31 -46.27 -3.04
CA ALA A 185 -17.77 -46.42 -3.14
C ALA A 185 -18.34 -46.26 -4.57
N VAL A 186 -17.50 -45.96 -5.57
CA VAL A 186 -17.93 -45.79 -6.97
C VAL A 186 -17.80 -47.10 -7.79
N GLU A 187 -17.24 -48.17 -7.22
CA GLU A 187 -17.10 -49.47 -7.92
C GLU A 187 -18.22 -50.49 -7.67
N THR A 188 -19.21 -50.21 -6.83
CA THR A 188 -20.39 -51.08 -6.67
C THR A 188 -21.66 -50.30 -6.99
N GLY A 189 -22.11 -50.41 -8.24
CA GLY A 189 -23.30 -49.73 -8.74
C GLY A 189 -24.59 -50.18 -8.07
N ASP A 190 -25.03 -49.42 -7.06
CA ASP A 190 -26.40 -49.43 -6.57
C ASP A 190 -26.85 -47.97 -6.33
N GLU A 191 -27.62 -47.42 -7.29
CA GLU A 191 -28.06 -46.02 -7.35
C GLU A 191 -29.29 -45.72 -6.48
N SER A 192 -29.33 -46.20 -5.23
CA SER A 192 -30.36 -45.75 -4.29
C SER A 192 -29.83 -45.67 -2.86
N GLU A 193 -29.20 -44.54 -2.52
CA GLU A 193 -29.16 -43.88 -1.19
C GLU A 193 -27.96 -42.93 -1.11
N ALA A 194 -27.97 -41.84 -1.89
CA ALA A 194 -26.94 -40.80 -1.78
C ALA A 194 -27.48 -39.39 -2.06
N TYR A 195 -28.62 -39.03 -1.46
CA TYR A 195 -29.09 -37.64 -1.38
C TYR A 195 -29.84 -37.38 -0.08
N THR A 196 -29.16 -37.47 1.06
CA THR A 196 -29.63 -36.85 2.31
C THR A 196 -28.44 -36.62 3.23
N GLU A 197 -27.79 -35.47 3.08
CA GLU A 197 -27.15 -34.64 4.14
C GLU A 197 -26.12 -33.68 3.52
N ILE A 198 -26.63 -32.68 2.81
CA ILE A 198 -25.97 -31.37 2.77
C ILE A 198 -27.09 -30.35 3.00
N VAL A 199 -27.48 -30.20 4.26
CA VAL A 199 -28.16 -29.00 4.73
C VAL A 199 -27.16 -28.30 5.63
N VAL A 200 -26.42 -27.38 5.05
CA VAL A 200 -25.71 -26.37 5.83
C VAL A 200 -26.78 -25.56 6.54
N ASP A 201 -26.70 -25.55 7.86
CA ASP A 201 -27.65 -25.01 8.82
C ASP A 201 -27.78 -23.48 8.67
N VAL A 202 -28.55 -23.02 7.67
CA VAL A 202 -28.88 -21.60 7.41
C VAL A 202 -29.92 -21.06 8.43
N GLU A 203 -30.50 -21.91 9.28
CA GLU A 203 -31.52 -21.51 10.26
C GLU A 203 -30.98 -21.06 11.62
N ASN A 204 -29.69 -21.23 11.91
CA ASN A 204 -29.11 -20.79 13.19
C ASN A 204 -28.64 -19.33 13.23
N ASP A 205 -28.53 -18.63 12.09
CA ASP A 205 -28.18 -17.19 12.06
C ASP A 205 -29.42 -16.29 12.22
N SER A 206 -30.61 -16.80 11.90
CA SER A 206 -31.88 -16.05 12.07
C SER A 206 -32.37 -16.05 13.52
N LYS A 207 -32.05 -17.08 14.31
CA LYS A 207 -32.39 -17.13 15.75
C LYS A 207 -31.44 -16.32 16.63
N ARG A 208 -30.18 -16.13 16.22
CA ARG A 208 -29.22 -15.30 16.96
C ARG A 208 -29.54 -13.80 16.86
N LYS A 209 -30.04 -13.35 15.71
CA LYS A 209 -30.46 -11.95 15.50
C LYS A 209 -31.79 -11.55 16.16
N GLN A 210 -32.68 -12.49 16.50
CA GLN A 210 -33.92 -12.17 17.22
C GLN A 210 -33.74 -12.09 18.74
N VAL A 211 -32.77 -12.82 19.32
CA VAL A 211 -32.55 -12.85 20.79
C VAL A 211 -31.83 -11.58 21.30
N GLU A 212 -31.01 -10.92 20.47
CA GLU A 212 -30.31 -9.68 20.86
C GLU A 212 -31.20 -8.43 20.82
N SER A 213 -32.35 -8.44 20.12
CA SER A 213 -33.28 -7.29 20.11
C SER A 213 -34.25 -7.25 21.30
N SER A 214 -34.41 -8.35 22.04
CA SER A 214 -35.34 -8.44 23.18
C SER A 214 -34.67 -8.32 24.56
N ALA A 215 -33.36 -8.08 24.63
CA ALA A 215 -32.61 -7.95 25.88
C ALA A 215 -32.33 -6.49 26.31
N SER A 216 -32.90 -5.50 25.61
CA SER A 216 -32.74 -4.07 25.95
C SER A 216 -33.90 -3.46 26.76
N ASP A 217 -34.90 -4.25 27.19
CA ASP A 217 -35.99 -3.76 28.04
C ASP A 217 -36.20 -4.71 29.23
N LYS A 218 -35.62 -4.32 30.38
CA LYS A 218 -35.97 -4.64 31.79
C LYS A 218 -34.69 -4.51 32.62
N GLU A 219 -34.44 -3.40 33.30
CA GLU A 219 -35.00 -2.95 34.61
C GLU A 219 -33.76 -2.70 35.51
N PRO A 220 -33.83 -1.97 36.63
CA PRO A 220 -34.70 -0.87 37.03
C PRO A 220 -33.95 0.47 37.21
#